data_AF-A0A7R9S687-F1
#
_entry.id   AF-A0A7R9S687-F1
#
_cell.length_a   1.000
_cell.length_b   1.000
_cell.length_c   1.000
_cell.angle_alpha   90.00
_cell.angle_beta   90.00
_cell.angle_gamma   90.00
#
_symmetry.space_group_name_H-M   'P 1'
#
loop_
_entity.id
_entity.type
_entity.pdbx_description
1 polymer ?
#
loop_
_entity_poly.entity_id
_entity_poly.type
_entity_poly.pdbx_seq_one_letter_code
_entity_poly.pdbx_strand_id
1 'polypeptide(L)' 'WTVIILNTCLDTGYFPDIWKEGRLVTIPKPSVDLRDLTAHRPLTITGTFGKISEHAILHRLKHRLGHHIPAWQFGFK' A
#
# COMPACT_ATOMS: atom_id res chain seq x y z
N TRP A 1 19.19 -8.97 8.42
CA TRP A 1 19.29 -7.54 8.14
C TRP A 1 17.93 -6.88 7.91
N THR A 2 17.05 -7.40 7.03
CA THR A 2 15.75 -6.78 6.70
C THR A 2 14.88 -6.47 7.92
N VAL A 3 14.75 -7.41 8.87
CA VAL A 3 13.97 -7.21 10.11
C VAL A 3 14.55 -6.08 10.96
N ILE A 4 15.88 -6.00 11.07
CA ILE A 4 16.57 -4.95 11.83
C ILE A 4 16.27 -3.59 11.20
N ILE A 5 16.45 -3.46 9.89
CA ILE A 5 16.21 -2.20 9.16
C ILE A 5 14.75 -1.77 9.31
N LEU A 6 13.79 -2.68 9.10
CA LEU A 6 12.36 -2.36 9.22
C LEU A 6 11.97 -1.95 10.64
N ASN A 7 12.48 -2.64 11.67
CA ASN A 7 12.23 -2.26 13.05
C ASN A 7 12.81 -0.88 13.34
N THR A 8 14.06 -0.61 12.95
CA THR A 8 14.65 0.73 13.09
C THR A 8 13.83 1.80 12.36
N CYS A 9 13.35 1.54 11.14
CA CYS A 9 12.46 2.47 10.42
C CYS A 9 11.15 2.73 11.18
N LEU A 10 10.54 1.68 11.75
CA LEU A 10 9.30 1.79 12.51
C LEU A 10 9.50 2.51 13.85
N ASP A 11 10.63 2.28 14.52
CA ASP A 11 10.95 2.89 15.82
C ASP A 11 11.34 4.37 15.67
N THR A 12 12.04 4.72 14.58
CA THR A 12 12.49 6.09 14.29
C THR A 12 11.48 6.90 13.48
N GLY A 13 10.52 6.25 12.82
CA GLY A 13 9.63 6.87 11.84
C GLY A 13 10.31 7.25 10.52
N TYR A 14 11.58 6.89 10.32
CA TYR A 14 12.32 7.21 9.11
C TYR A 14 12.21 6.09 8.06
N PHE A 15 11.72 6.43 6.88
CA PHE A 15 11.68 5.54 5.71
C PHE A 15 12.47 6.17 4.56
N PRO A 16 13.45 5.46 3.97
CA PRO A 16 14.21 5.94 2.82
C PRO A 16 13.31 6.41 1.67
N ASP A 17 13.70 7.46 0.95
CA ASP A 17 12.90 8.03 -0.15
C ASP A 17 12.63 7.02 -1.26
N ILE A 18 13.63 6.22 -1.62
CA ILE A 18 13.49 5.17 -2.64
C ILE A 18 12.46 4.07 -2.26
N TRP A 19 12.09 3.94 -0.98
CA TRP A 19 11.04 2.99 -0.57
C TRP A 19 9.63 3.58 -0.74
N LYS A 20 9.54 4.91 -0.79
CA LYS A 20 8.30 5.68 -0.99
C LYS A 20 8.06 6.00 -2.47
N GLU A 21 9.09 5.85 -3.31
CA GLU A 21 8.96 5.92 -4.76
C GLU A 21 8.10 4.78 -5.31
N GLY A 22 7.27 5.12 -6.30
CA GLY A 22 6.36 4.18 -6.95
C GLY A 22 6.38 4.32 -8.45
N ARG A 23 6.27 3.19 -9.15
CA ARG A 23 6.13 3.14 -10.61
C ARG A 23 4.66 3.25 -10.97
N LEU A 24 4.29 4.26 -11.75
CA LEU A 24 2.95 4.39 -12.32
C LEU A 24 2.77 3.36 -13.45
N VAL A 25 1.72 2.55 -13.34
CA VAL A 25 1.25 1.60 -14.35
C VAL A 25 -0.25 1.80 -14.53
N THR A 26 -0.74 1.74 -15.76
CA THR A 26 -2.17 1.89 -16.06
C THR A 26 -2.78 0.54 -16.46
N ILE A 27 -3.91 0.18 -15.86
CA ILE A 27 -4.70 -1.00 -16.27
C ILE A 27 -5.96 -0.52 -17.01
N PRO A 28 -6.21 -0.97 -18.25
CA PRO A 28 -7.41 -0.60 -18.99
C PRO A 28 -8.67 -1.18 -18.32
N LYS A 29 -9.74 -0.38 -18.29
CA LYS A 29 -11.08 -0.83 -17.91
C LYS A 29 -11.66 -1.62 -19.08
N PRO A 30 -12.29 -2.78 -18.83
CA PRO A 30 -13.03 -3.46 -19.87
C PRO A 30 -14.20 -2.57 -20.33
N SER A 31 -14.60 -2.68 -21.59
CA SER A 31 -15.80 -2.07 -22.19
C SER A 31 -15.85 -0.53 -22.27
N VAL A 32 -14.73 0.18 -22.14
CA VAL A 32 -14.65 1.63 -22.36
C VAL A 32 -13.67 1.92 -23.50
N ASP A 33 -13.94 2.96 -24.30
CA ASP A 33 -13.01 3.42 -25.33
C ASP A 33 -11.66 3.79 -24.70
N LEU A 34 -10.58 3.10 -25.10
CA LEU A 34 -9.23 3.29 -24.56
C LEU A 34 -8.63 4.66 -24.94
N ARG A 35 -9.25 5.43 -25.83
CA ARG A 35 -8.83 6.82 -26.09
C ARG A 35 -9.21 7.76 -24.96
N ASP A 36 -10.18 7.39 -24.13
CA ASP A 36 -10.54 8.15 -22.95
C ASP A 36 -9.55 7.86 -21.81
N LEU A 37 -9.00 8.92 -21.20
CA LEU A 37 -8.14 8.80 -20.01
C LEU A 37 -8.87 8.13 -18.85
N THR A 38 -10.19 8.29 -18.75
CA THR A 38 -11.00 7.63 -17.71
C THR A 38 -11.10 6.12 -17.90
N ALA A 39 -10.77 5.60 -19.08
CA ALA A 39 -10.69 4.18 -19.37
C ALA A 39 -9.49 3.50 -18.70
N HIS A 40 -8.54 4.25 -18.15
CA HIS A 40 -7.34 3.71 -17.50
C HIS A 40 -7.45 3.81 -15.97
N ARG A 41 -7.13 2.73 -15.27
CA ARG A 41 -6.96 2.70 -13.82
C ARG A 41 -5.49 2.94 -13.50
N PRO A 42 -5.09 4.12 -12.99
CA PRO A 42 -3.73 4.33 -12.54
C PRO A 42 -3.45 3.50 -11.29
N LEU A 43 -2.32 2.81 -11.27
CA LEU A 43 -1.80 2.04 -10.16
C LEU A 43 -0.36 2.46 -9.91
N THR A 44 -0.06 2.82 -8.67
CA THR A 44 1.31 3.12 -8.23
C THR A 44 1.87 1.88 -7.55
N ILE A 45 2.91 1.30 -8.13
CA ILE A 45 3.58 0.10 -7.60
C ILE A 45 4.85 0.52 -6.88
N THR A 46 4.87 0.36 -5.55
CA THR A 46 6.06 0.62 -4.73
C THR A 46 7.09 -0.50 -4.86
N GLY A 47 8.36 -0.19 -4.57
CA GLY A 47 9.44 -1.17 -4.53
C GLY A 47 9.26 -2.23 -3.44
N THR A 48 10.04 -3.31 -3.51
CA THR A 48 9.91 -4.46 -2.58
C THR A 48 9.97 -4.05 -1.11
N PHE A 49 10.92 -3.20 -0.72
CA PHE A 49 11.02 -2.74 0.66
C PHE A 49 9.86 -1.84 1.10
N GLY A 50 9.36 -0.98 0.20
CA GLY A 50 8.14 -0.19 0.41
C GLY A 50 6.95 -1.10 0.74
N LYS A 51 6.69 -2.10 -0.11
CA LYS A 51 5.61 -3.08 0.12
C LYS A 51 5.76 -3.86 1.42
N ILE A 52 6.98 -4.30 1.77
CA ILE A 52 7.20 -5.00 3.04
C ILE A 52 6.91 -4.07 4.22
N SER A 53 7.32 -2.81 4.15
CA SER A 53 7.04 -1.83 5.20
C SER A 53 5.54 -1.53 5.34
N GLU A 54 4.83 -1.35 4.23
CA GLU A 54 3.36 -1.18 4.19
C GLU A 54 2.66 -2.39 4.83
N HIS A 55 3.09 -3.61 4.49
CA HIS A 55 2.51 -4.83 5.03
C HIS A 55 2.75 -4.97 6.54
N ALA A 56 3.96 -4.65 7.02
CA ALA A 56 4.27 -4.67 8.45
C ALA A 56 3.41 -3.67 9.23
N ILE A 57 3.23 -2.45 8.69
CA ILE A 57 2.36 -1.42 9.29
C ILE A 57 0.91 -1.90 9.28
N LEU A 58 0.41 -2.42 8.15
CA LEU A 58 -0.96 -2.94 8.02
C LEU A 58 -1.24 -4.02 9.06
N HIS A 59 -0.31 -4.97 9.25
CA HIS A 59 -0.48 -6.03 10.24
C HIS A 59 -0.60 -5.47 11.67
N ARG A 60 0.24 -4.48 12.03
CA ARG A 60 0.15 -3.79 13.33
C ARG A 60 -1.17 -3.04 13.49
N LEU A 61 -1.62 -2.33 12.45
CA LEU A 61 -2.89 -1.61 12.46
C LEU A 61 -4.08 -2.55 12.60
N LYS A 62 -4.12 -3.66 11.84
CA LYS A 62 -5.20 -4.66 11.96
C LYS A 62 -5.27 -5.26 13.35
N HIS A 63 -4.13 -5.62 13.94
CA HIS A 63 -4.10 -6.13 15.31
C HIS A 63 -4.65 -5.13 16.34
N ARG A 64 -4.35 -3.82 16.16
CA ARG A 64 -4.73 -2.78 17.11
C ARG A 64 -6.15 -2.24 16.90
N LEU A 65 -6.59 -2.15 15.65
CA LEU A 65 -7.85 -1.51 15.24
C LEU A 65 -8.94 -2.51 14.89
N GLY A 66 -8.62 -3.80 14.68
CA GLY A 66 -9.58 -4.81 14.24
C GLY A 66 -10.83 -4.91 15.12
N HIS A 67 -10.67 -4.77 16.43
CA HIS A 67 -11.78 -4.76 17.39
C HIS A 67 -12.62 -3.48 17.37
N HIS A 68 -12.11 -2.41 16.77
CA HIS A 68 -12.80 -1.13 16.60
C HIS A 68 -13.52 -1.01 15.25
N ILE A 69 -13.34 -2.00 14.35
CA ILE A 69 -14.02 -2.00 13.05
C ILE A 69 -15.50 -2.36 13.25
N PRO A 70 -16.44 -1.50 12.82
CA PRO A 70 -17.86 -1.74 13.04
C PRO A 70 -18.38 -2.92 12.21
N ALA A 71 -19.47 -3.52 12.68
CA ALA A 71 -20.08 -4.69 12.04
C ALA A 71 -20.46 -4.42 10.56
N TRP A 72 -20.91 -3.20 10.26
CA TRP A 72 -21.36 -2.76 8.93
C TRP A 72 -20.24 -2.33 7.96
N GLN A 73 -18.96 -2.42 8.34
CA GLN A 73 -17.86 -2.15 7.40
C GLN A 73 -17.55 -3.39 6.55
N PHE A 74 -18.14 -3.55 5.37
CA PHE A 74 -17.96 -4.77 4.58
C PHE A 74 -16.68 -4.79 3.72
N GLY A 75 -16.17 -3.62 3.35
CA GLY A 75 -14.91 -3.49 2.61
C GLY A 75 -13.70 -3.48 3.53
N PHE A 76 -12.62 -4.16 3.11
CA PHE A 76 -11.27 -4.01 3.67
C PHE A 76 -11.16 -4.12 5.21
N LYS A 77 -11.85 -5.10 5.82
CA LYS A 77 -11.62 -5.47 7.24
C LYS A 77 -10.21 -6.04 7.47
#